data_AF-A0A022QG80-F1
#
_entry.id   AF-A0A022QG80-F1
#
_cell.length_a   1.000
_cell.length_b   1.000
_cell.length_c   1.000
_cell.angle_alpha   90.00
_cell.angle_beta   90.00
_cell.angle_gamma   90.00
#
_symmetry.space_group_name_H-M   'P 1'
#
loop_
_entity.id
_entity.type
_entity.pdbx_description
1 polymer ?
#
loop_
_entity_poly.entity_id
_entity_poly.type
_entity_poly.pdbx_seq_one_letter_code
_entity_poly.pdbx_strand_id
1 'polypeptide(L)' 'MESGSMALMWKSRKLTNNNDRDKEGHVELEDYRPIDPVPSSKASVRPGPIQHGTPLMPYIPKPSPPPTQPKHGG' A
#
# COMPACT_ATOMS: atom_id res chain seq x y z
N MET A 1 -39.38 23.68 3.88
CA MET A 1 -38.10 23.16 4.41
C MET A 1 -38.30 21.67 4.63
N GLU A 2 -38.00 20.85 3.63
CA GLU A 2 -38.17 19.40 3.70
C GLU A 2 -36.86 18.77 4.17
N SER A 3 -36.85 18.23 5.39
CA SER A 3 -35.68 17.57 5.97
C SER A 3 -35.81 16.07 5.77
N GLY A 4 -35.19 15.55 4.71
CA GLY A 4 -35.08 14.11 4.47
C GLY A 4 -34.14 13.45 5.47
N SER A 5 -34.68 12.68 6.41
CA SER A 5 -33.90 11.84 7.31
C SER A 5 -33.42 10.58 6.59
N MET A 6 -32.12 10.49 6.31
CA MET A 6 -31.49 9.29 5.75
C MET A 6 -31.41 8.20 6.84
N ALA A 7 -32.29 7.20 6.78
CA ALA A 7 -32.26 6.05 7.67
C ALA A 7 -31.12 5.09 7.30
N LEU A 8 -30.09 5.00 8.14
CA LEU A 8 -28.98 4.05 7.98
C LEU A 8 -29.44 2.64 8.42
N MET A 9 -29.98 1.86 7.49
CA MET A 9 -30.27 0.45 7.71
C MET A 9 -28.97 -0.37 7.65
N TRP A 10 -28.37 -0.65 8.80
CA TRP A 10 -27.27 -1.60 8.93
C TRP A 10 -27.77 -3.05 8.78
N LYS A 11 -27.37 -3.76 7.73
CA LYS A 11 -27.72 -5.17 7.55
C LYS A 11 -26.61 -6.04 8.15
N SER A 12 -26.88 -6.66 9.29
CA SER A 12 -25.96 -7.61 9.93
C SER A 12 -25.86 -8.88 9.10
N ARG A 13 -24.70 -9.15 8.49
CA ARG A 13 -24.42 -10.44 7.84
C ARG A 13 -23.93 -11.41 8.91
N LYS A 14 -24.69 -12.49 9.15
CA LYS A 14 -24.26 -13.61 9.99
C LYS A 14 -23.07 -14.29 9.31
N LEU A 15 -21.87 -14.20 9.89
CA LEU A 15 -20.73 -15.04 9.52
C LEU A 15 -20.98 -16.44 10.06
N THR A 16 -20.99 -17.45 9.19
CA THR A 16 -20.95 -18.85 9.61
C THR A 16 -19.49 -19.22 9.86
N ASN A 17 -19.15 -19.51 11.11
CA ASN A 17 -17.82 -20.02 11.46
C ASN A 17 -17.83 -21.52 11.19
N ASN A 18 -17.51 -21.90 9.95
CA ASN A 18 -17.16 -23.29 9.67
C ASN A 18 -15.72 -23.47 10.16
N ASN A 19 -15.57 -24.19 11.29
CA ASN A 19 -14.25 -24.64 11.76
C ASN A 19 -13.76 -25.75 10.83
N ASP A 20 -13.28 -25.38 9.63
CA ASP A 20 -12.50 -26.27 8.78
C ASP A 20 -11.05 -26.23 9.26
N ARG A 21 -10.79 -26.82 10.45
CA ARG A 21 -9.46 -26.92 11.07
C ARG A 21 -8.59 -28.03 10.48
N ASP A 22 -9.05 -28.70 9.42
CA ASP A 22 -8.36 -29.90 8.93
C ASP A 22 -7.50 -29.65 7.68
N LYS A 23 -7.22 -28.38 7.36
CA LYS A 23 -6.26 -28.01 6.32
C LYS A 23 -5.23 -26.98 6.80
N GLU A 24 -4.77 -27.14 8.03
CA GLU A 24 -3.53 -26.49 8.44
C GLU A 24 -2.34 -27.20 7.77
N GLY A 25 -2.03 -26.76 6.54
CA GLY A 25 -0.72 -27.02 5.95
C GLY A 25 0.34 -26.62 6.97
N HIS A 26 1.34 -27.47 7.17
CA HIS A 26 2.43 -27.26 8.12
C HIS A 26 3.06 -25.89 7.92
N VAL A 27 2.63 -24.89 8.70
CA VAL A 27 3.25 -23.56 8.70
C VAL A 27 4.53 -23.71 9.48
N GLU A 28 5.67 -23.62 8.78
CA GLU A 28 6.98 -23.59 9.41
C GLU A 28 7.07 -22.31 10.25
N LEU A 29 7.02 -22.47 11.58
CA LEU A 29 7.05 -21.37 12.54
C LEU A 29 8.47 -20.85 12.79
N GLU A 30 9.49 -21.43 12.14
CA GLU A 30 10.89 -21.06 12.33
C GLU A 30 11.21 -19.64 11.84
N ASP A 31 10.44 -19.12 10.86
CA ASP A 31 10.58 -17.76 10.33
C ASP A 31 10.10 -16.68 11.32
N TYR A 32 9.37 -17.08 12.37
CA TYR A 32 8.90 -16.18 13.42
C TYR A 32 9.43 -16.62 14.77
N ARG A 33 10.22 -15.75 15.41
CA ARG A 33 10.54 -15.95 16.83
C ARG A 33 9.26 -15.85 17.66
N PRO A 34 9.13 -16.60 18.78
CA PRO A 34 7.98 -16.51 19.69
C PRO A 34 7.70 -15.09 20.21
N ILE A 35 8.73 -14.23 20.16
CA ILE A 35 8.67 -12.82 20.53
C ILE A 35 9.29 -12.02 19.39
N ASP A 36 8.47 -11.19 18.75
CA ASP A 36 8.94 -10.12 17.87
C ASP A 36 9.57 -9.03 18.74
N PRO A 37 10.85 -8.68 18.58
CA PRO A 37 11.46 -7.61 19.38
C PRO A 37 10.66 -6.33 19.22
N VAL A 38 10.25 -5.75 20.36
CA VAL A 38 9.64 -4.43 20.36
C VAL A 38 10.63 -3.42 19.73
N PRO A 39 10.17 -2.52 18.84
CA PRO A 39 11.04 -1.51 18.28
C PRO A 39 11.65 -0.69 19.42
N SER A 40 12.98 -0.70 19.53
CA SER A 40 13.71 0.00 20.61
C SER A 40 13.80 1.52 20.39
N SER A 41 13.36 2.00 19.23
CA SER A 41 13.43 3.40 18.86
C SER A 41 12.53 4.26 19.76
N LYS A 42 13.16 5.17 20.52
CA LYS A 42 12.51 6.28 21.22
C LYS A 42 12.47 7.55 20.38
N ALA A 43 12.63 7.43 19.05
CA ALA A 43 12.63 8.58 18.17
C ALA A 43 11.29 9.31 18.28
N SER A 44 11.32 10.57 18.70
CA SER A 44 10.19 11.46 18.58
C SER A 44 10.03 11.81 17.10
N VAL A 45 9.18 11.06 16.39
CA VAL A 45 8.75 11.43 15.04
C VAL A 45 7.82 12.62 15.21
N ARG A 46 8.33 13.83 14.96
CA ARG A 46 7.48 15.02 14.99
C ARG A 46 6.44 14.88 13.87
N PRO A 47 5.15 14.72 14.19
CA PRO A 47 4.12 14.65 13.17
C PRO A 47 4.07 16.01 12.47
N GLY A 48 4.17 16.01 11.15
CA GLY A 48 4.12 17.23 10.38
C GLY A 48 4.27 16.92 8.89
N PRO A 49 3.81 17.84 8.02
CA PRO A 49 4.13 17.75 6.61
C PRO A 49 5.66 17.70 6.45
N ILE A 50 6.15 16.66 5.78
CA ILE A 50 7.55 16.60 5.38
C ILE A 50 7.80 17.75 4.41
N GLN A 51 8.84 18.53 4.68
CA GLN A 51 9.23 19.61 3.79
C GLN A 51 9.82 19.02 2.53
N HIS A 52 9.01 18.95 1.48
CA HIS A 52 9.52 18.80 0.14
C HIS A 52 9.98 20.19 -0.32
N GLY A 53 11.29 20.38 -0.42
CA GLY A 53 11.82 21.60 -1.05
C GLY A 53 11.31 21.71 -2.48
N THR A 54 11.09 22.94 -2.95
CA THR A 54 10.94 23.17 -4.39
C THR A 54 12.29 22.84 -5.04
N PRO A 55 12.35 21.95 -6.06
CA PRO A 55 13.60 21.69 -6.74
C PRO A 55 14.13 23.01 -7.31
N LEU A 56 15.40 23.33 -7.07
CA LEU A 56 16.04 24.58 -7.51
C LEU A 56 15.89 24.81 -9.01
N MET A 57 15.82 23.72 -9.79
CA MET A 57 15.58 23.74 -11.23
C MET A 57 14.50 22.72 -11.58
N PRO A 58 13.58 23.04 -12.50
CA PRO A 58 12.62 22.07 -13.00
C PRO A 58 13.34 20.94 -13.76
N TYR A 59 12.71 19.77 -13.80
CA TYR A 59 13.19 18.69 -14.67
C TYR A 59 13.15 19.13 -16.13
N ILE A 60 14.30 19.08 -16.81
CA ILE A 60 14.41 19.27 -18.25
C ILE A 60 14.47 17.87 -18.88
N PRO A 61 13.43 17.44 -19.63
CA PRO A 61 13.45 16.14 -20.30
C PRO A 61 14.60 16.05 -21.30
N LYS A 62 15.21 14.85 -21.40
CA LYS A 62 16.15 14.56 -22.48
C LYS A 62 15.41 14.58 -23.82
N PRO A 63 16.02 15.07 -24.91
CA PRO A 63 15.43 15.00 -26.23
C PRO A 63 15.18 13.54 -26.62
N SER A 64 14.11 13.30 -27.38
CA SER A 64 13.80 11.99 -27.93
C SER A 64 14.98 11.46 -28.75
N PRO A 65 15.29 10.16 -28.67
CA PRO A 65 16.30 9.56 -29.53
C PRO A 65 15.91 9.76 -31.02
N PRO A 66 16.90 9.88 -31.92
CA PRO A 66 16.63 10.03 -33.34
C PRO A 66 15.82 8.83 -33.86
N PRO A 67 14.97 9.04 -34.89
CA PRO A 67 14.24 7.93 -35.51
C PRO A 67 15.24 6.88 -36.00
N THR A 68 15.04 5.63 -35.60
CA THR A 68 15.77 4.50 -36.17
C THR A 68 15.41 4.42 -37.65
N GLN A 69 16.37 4.72 -38.53
CA GLN A 69 16.18 4.49 -39.97
C GLN A 69 15.83 3.01 -40.18
N PRO A 70 14.80 2.69 -40.98
CA PRO A 70 14.62 1.33 -41.44
C PRO A 70 15.88 0.91 -42.19
N LYS A 71 16.51 -0.18 -41.76
CA LYS A 71 17.51 -0.83 -42.62
C LYS A 71 16.78 -1.20 -43.90
N HIS A 72 17.12 -0.57 -45.02
CA HIS A 72 16.69 -1.06 -46.32
C HIS A 72 17.25 -2.48 -46.45
N GLY A 73 16.37 -3.46 -46.28
CA GLY A 73 16.63 -4.84 -46.65
C GLY A 73 16.68 -4.91 -48.17
N GLY A 74 17.82 -5.34 -48.69
CA GLY A 74 17.97 -5.74 -50.08
C GLY A 74 17.37 -7.11 -50.34
#